data_AF-A0A2E0LA57-F1
#
_entry.id   AF-A0A2E0LA57-F1
#
_cell.length_a   1.000
_cell.length_b   1.000
_cell.length_c   1.000
_cell.angle_alpha   90.00
_cell.angle_beta   90.00
_cell.angle_gamma   90.00
#
_symmetry.space_group_name_H-M   'P 1'
#
loop_
_entity.id
_entity.type
_entity.pdbx_description
1 polymer ?
#
loop_
_entity_poly.entity_id
_entity_poly.type
_entity_poly.pdbx_seq_one_letter_code
_entity_poly.pdbx_strand_id
1 'polypeptide(L)'
;MDRRLRTANYPFACKCGILRHIGKRWKELLSNEDVRQIAAKIADQLGEKQHGPRKLVREVVERCGVAFAQEVLKDTEEVMALGGMLTAAADRLRTKGGVFFYLARGRMSDEIRQIIFPPRMIRNRQQASSFAAGEPEFHWADRLNILRPLLDEQGEASTVKITLIGRPGKIEIRKDLVITTMSHSAGAPTFPRGVPALPETPTVYTVYIAAKQWKRVESALQEDPGDVMIVEGMCAYDAELPGIAVYATRATTKFTEAARRDGDNGTASTDDKPAPKANTKAVKSGKVNTPPKAAKKNSPPAVKPSIPESAPENIARKLRELHAAAELYRQKIATIEAKPSGQQFGLEMTQKLLKNVEEEISTLQAQYA
;
A
#
# COMPACT_ATOMS: atom_id res chain seq x y z
N MET A 1 4.35 33.78 -1.49
CA MET A 1 4.18 33.70 -2.96
C MET A 1 2.96 32.84 -3.27
N ASP A 2 2.06 33.43 -4.04
CA ASP A 2 0.66 33.14 -4.35
C ASP A 2 0.19 31.66 -4.41
N ARG A 3 -0.74 31.29 -3.53
CA ARG A 3 -1.68 30.17 -3.72
C ARG A 3 -3.01 30.73 -4.27
N ARG A 4 -3.00 31.08 -5.54
CA ARG A 4 -4.22 31.38 -6.32
C ARG A 4 -4.32 30.38 -7.46
N LEU A 5 -4.90 29.22 -7.18
CA LEU A 5 -5.35 28.29 -8.22
C LEU A 5 -6.86 28.11 -8.13
N ARG A 6 -7.53 28.92 -8.95
CA ARG A 6 -8.60 28.57 -9.89
C ARG A 6 -9.52 27.42 -9.42
N THR A 7 -10.58 27.79 -8.70
CA THR A 7 -11.86 27.09 -8.78
C THR A 7 -12.37 27.20 -10.22
N ALA A 8 -12.50 26.05 -10.90
CA ALA A 8 -13.30 25.99 -12.12
C ALA A 8 -14.72 26.48 -11.78
N ASN A 9 -15.20 27.47 -12.55
CA ASN A 9 -16.54 28.00 -12.50
C ASN A 9 -17.56 26.87 -12.67
N TYR A 10 -18.15 26.40 -11.57
CA TYR A 10 -19.51 25.87 -11.60
C TYR A 10 -20.46 27.04 -11.37
N PRO A 11 -21.31 27.44 -12.34
CA PRO A 11 -22.24 28.55 -12.19
C PRO A 11 -23.49 28.09 -11.41
N PHE A 12 -23.30 27.64 -10.18
CA PHE A 12 -24.39 27.41 -9.22
C PHE A 12 -24.00 27.98 -7.85
N ALA A 13 -23.56 29.24 -7.84
CA ALA A 13 -23.61 30.05 -6.64
C ALA A 13 -25.09 30.38 -6.38
N CYS A 14 -25.76 29.55 -5.59
CA CYS A 14 -27.12 29.82 -5.12
C CYS A 14 -27.12 31.10 -4.28
N LYS A 15 -27.39 32.24 -4.93
CA LYS A 15 -27.59 33.57 -4.30
C LYS A 15 -28.95 33.65 -3.57
N CYS A 16 -29.32 32.64 -2.79
CA CYS A 16 -30.57 32.71 -2.02
C CYS A 16 -30.25 32.90 -0.54
N GLY A 17 -30.20 34.17 -0.11
CA GLY A 17 -30.13 34.57 1.30
C GLY A 17 -31.40 34.28 2.12
N ILE A 18 -32.27 33.36 1.67
CA ILE A 18 -33.60 33.07 2.26
C ILE A 18 -33.62 31.73 3.04
N LEU A 19 -32.50 31.01 3.15
CA LEU A 19 -32.46 29.67 3.76
C LEU A 19 -32.00 29.60 5.23
N ARG A 20 -32.21 30.65 6.04
CA ARG A 20 -32.00 30.55 7.51
C ARG A 20 -33.29 30.29 8.32
N HIS A 21 -34.47 30.32 7.70
CA HIS A 21 -35.74 30.10 8.43
C HIS A 21 -36.61 28.93 7.96
N ILE A 22 -36.20 28.22 6.90
CA ILE A 22 -36.98 27.06 6.40
C ILE A 22 -36.57 25.74 7.09
N GLY A 23 -35.38 25.68 7.70
CA GLY A 23 -34.85 24.44 8.30
C GLY A 23 -35.59 23.91 9.54
N LYS A 24 -36.48 24.69 10.17
CA LYS A 24 -37.23 24.24 11.36
C LYS A 24 -38.60 23.64 11.06
N ARG A 25 -39.18 23.86 9.87
CA ARG A 25 -40.57 23.49 9.56
C ARG A 25 -40.73 22.19 8.74
N TRP A 26 -39.64 21.59 8.27
CA TRP A 26 -39.68 20.30 7.54
C TRP A 26 -39.49 19.08 8.44
N LYS A 27 -39.24 19.28 9.74
CA LYS A 27 -39.09 18.17 10.69
C LYS A 27 -40.42 17.49 11.05
N GLU A 28 -41.54 17.95 10.49
CA GLU A 28 -42.87 17.74 11.09
C GLU A 28 -43.77 16.74 10.36
N LEU A 29 -43.33 16.04 9.30
CA LEU A 29 -44.25 15.13 8.57
C LEU A 29 -43.66 13.80 8.06
N LEU A 30 -42.40 13.46 8.35
CA LEU A 30 -41.87 12.13 8.00
C LEU A 30 -41.46 11.39 9.28
N SER A 31 -41.93 10.16 9.42
CA SER A 31 -41.50 9.31 10.53
C SER A 31 -40.03 8.95 10.38
N ASN A 32 -39.36 8.66 11.50
CA ASN A 32 -37.98 8.15 11.47
C ASN A 32 -37.86 6.87 10.63
N GLU A 33 -38.94 6.11 10.53
CA GLU A 33 -39.00 4.90 9.72
C GLU A 33 -39.01 5.23 8.22
N ASP A 34 -39.75 6.25 7.80
CA ASP A 34 -39.75 6.72 6.41
C ASP A 34 -38.35 7.17 5.96
N VAL A 35 -37.64 7.89 6.83
CA VAL A 35 -36.27 8.34 6.56
C VAL A 35 -35.32 7.15 6.36
N ARG A 36 -35.44 6.11 7.18
CA ARG A 36 -34.63 4.88 7.05
C ARG A 36 -34.93 4.13 5.75
N GLN A 37 -36.20 3.98 5.40
CA GLN A 37 -36.61 3.29 4.18
C GLN A 37 -36.18 4.05 2.93
N ILE A 38 -36.29 5.38 2.93
CA ILE A 38 -35.82 6.23 1.82
C ILE A 38 -34.30 6.14 1.69
N ALA A 39 -33.55 6.23 2.80
CA ALA A 39 -32.11 6.09 2.77
C ALA A 39 -31.66 4.70 2.27
N ALA A 40 -32.38 3.63 2.65
CA ALA A 40 -32.11 2.28 2.15
C ALA A 40 -32.33 2.19 0.63
N LYS A 41 -33.45 2.72 0.12
CA LYS A 41 -33.73 2.76 -1.33
C LYS A 41 -32.65 3.53 -2.10
N ILE A 42 -32.22 4.69 -1.61
CA ILE A 42 -31.13 5.46 -2.23
C ILE A 42 -29.83 4.64 -2.22
N ALA A 43 -29.48 4.00 -1.10
CA ALA A 43 -28.27 3.19 -1.02
C ALA A 43 -28.31 1.98 -1.97
N ASP A 44 -29.47 1.34 -2.14
CA ASP A 44 -29.66 0.25 -3.09
C ASP A 44 -29.50 0.75 -4.54
N GLN A 45 -30.02 1.94 -4.88
CA GLN A 45 -29.84 2.58 -6.19
C GLN A 45 -28.39 2.99 -6.47
N LEU A 46 -27.60 3.27 -5.43
CA LEU A 46 -26.16 3.54 -5.52
C LEU A 46 -25.31 2.25 -5.63
N GLY A 47 -25.92 1.07 -5.39
CA GLY A 47 -25.22 -0.22 -5.37
C GLY A 47 -24.44 -0.49 -4.07
N GLU A 48 -24.77 0.20 -2.98
CA GLU A 48 -24.02 0.14 -1.72
C GLU A 48 -24.51 -1.02 -0.82
N LYS A 49 -23.68 -2.07 -0.71
CA LYS A 49 -23.98 -3.25 0.11
C LYS A 49 -23.37 -3.18 1.52
N GLN A 50 -22.31 -2.42 1.69
CA GLN A 50 -21.58 -2.36 2.96
C GLN A 50 -22.31 -1.48 3.99
N HIS A 51 -22.27 -1.88 5.26
CA HIS A 51 -22.92 -1.14 6.35
C HIS A 51 -22.43 0.32 6.47
N GLY A 52 -21.13 0.57 6.25
CA GLY A 52 -20.53 1.91 6.35
C GLY A 52 -21.13 2.94 5.38
N PRO A 53 -21.06 2.72 4.06
CA PRO A 53 -21.69 3.59 3.06
C PRO A 53 -23.21 3.76 3.24
N ARG A 54 -23.95 2.68 3.58
CA ARG A 54 -25.39 2.76 3.85
C ARG A 54 -25.70 3.67 5.05
N LYS A 55 -24.89 3.58 6.12
CA LYS A 55 -24.98 4.50 7.25
C LYS A 55 -24.74 5.95 6.82
N LEU A 56 -23.74 6.21 5.97
CA LEU A 56 -23.45 7.57 5.48
C LEU A 56 -24.59 8.13 4.62
N VAL A 57 -25.23 7.33 3.76
CA VAL A 57 -26.42 7.75 3.01
C VAL A 57 -27.53 8.14 3.97
N ARG A 58 -27.79 7.35 5.02
CA ARG A 58 -28.77 7.67 6.05
C ARG A 58 -28.47 8.99 6.76
N GLU A 59 -27.22 9.23 7.16
CA GLU A 59 -26.82 10.49 7.79
C GLU A 59 -27.03 11.70 6.86
N VAL A 60 -26.81 11.54 5.54
CA VAL A 60 -27.13 12.59 4.56
C VAL A 60 -28.63 12.88 4.52
N VAL A 61 -29.48 11.85 4.48
CA VAL A 61 -30.95 12.04 4.47
C VAL A 61 -31.44 12.66 5.78
N GLU A 62 -30.95 12.20 6.94
CA GLU A 62 -31.36 12.68 8.26
C GLU A 62 -30.94 14.15 8.52
N ARG A 63 -29.76 14.55 8.04
CA ARG A 63 -29.18 15.87 8.34
C ARG A 63 -29.48 16.92 7.26
N CYS A 64 -29.53 16.52 5.99
CA CYS A 64 -29.77 17.42 4.86
C CYS A 64 -31.21 17.37 4.33
N GLY A 65 -31.97 16.33 4.68
CA GLY A 65 -33.35 16.11 4.22
C GLY A 65 -33.45 15.23 2.98
N VAL A 66 -34.64 14.66 2.78
CA VAL A 66 -34.95 13.73 1.66
C VAL A 66 -34.79 14.40 0.30
N ALA A 67 -35.34 15.61 0.12
CA ALA A 67 -35.29 16.33 -1.15
C ALA A 67 -33.84 16.58 -1.61
N PHE A 68 -32.97 17.00 -0.68
CA PHE A 68 -31.54 17.16 -0.96
C PHE A 68 -30.90 15.86 -1.43
N ALA A 69 -31.14 14.75 -0.72
CA ALA A 69 -30.53 13.46 -1.06
C ALA A 69 -31.01 12.94 -2.43
N GLN A 70 -32.29 13.14 -2.76
CA GLN A 70 -32.85 12.78 -4.06
C GLN A 70 -32.29 13.63 -5.20
N GLU A 71 -32.13 14.95 -4.98
CA GLU A 71 -31.50 15.85 -5.95
C GLU A 71 -30.07 15.39 -6.25
N VAL A 72 -29.25 15.16 -5.20
CA VAL A 72 -27.87 14.68 -5.38
C VAL A 72 -27.82 13.32 -6.08
N LEU A 73 -28.77 12.42 -5.82
CA LEU A 73 -28.87 11.15 -6.54
C LEU A 73 -29.16 11.36 -8.02
N LYS A 74 -30.08 12.27 -8.37
CA LYS A 74 -30.38 12.61 -9.76
C LYS A 74 -29.14 13.15 -10.48
N ASP A 75 -28.43 14.11 -9.88
CA ASP A 75 -27.18 14.62 -10.47
C ASP A 75 -26.10 13.54 -10.59
N THR A 76 -26.06 12.61 -9.64
CA THR A 76 -25.16 11.46 -9.71
C THR A 76 -25.45 10.62 -10.95
N GLU A 77 -26.72 10.38 -11.26
CA GLU A 77 -27.13 9.62 -12.44
C GLU A 77 -26.80 10.36 -13.74
N GLU A 78 -26.99 11.69 -13.77
CA GLU A 78 -26.60 12.53 -14.91
C GLU A 78 -25.08 12.49 -15.16
N VAL A 79 -24.26 12.63 -14.10
CA VAL A 79 -22.79 12.53 -14.20
C VAL A 79 -22.36 11.14 -14.69
N MET A 80 -23.00 10.08 -14.22
CA MET A 80 -22.68 8.72 -14.68
C MET A 80 -23.09 8.51 -16.14
N ALA A 81 -24.21 9.08 -16.59
CA ALA A 81 -24.64 9.04 -17.99
C ALA A 81 -23.68 9.78 -18.93
N LEU A 82 -23.02 10.85 -18.45
CA LEU A 82 -22.00 11.61 -19.18
C LEU A 82 -20.61 10.96 -19.19
N GLY A 83 -20.47 9.71 -18.73
CA GLY A 83 -19.20 8.99 -18.69
C GLY A 83 -18.50 8.97 -17.34
N GLY A 84 -19.16 9.44 -16.28
CA GLY A 84 -18.67 9.38 -14.90
C GLY A 84 -17.70 10.50 -14.52
N MET A 85 -17.08 10.37 -13.35
CA MET A 85 -16.16 11.38 -12.81
C MET A 85 -14.87 10.71 -12.34
N LEU A 86 -13.70 11.25 -12.71
CA LEU A 86 -12.41 10.75 -12.23
C LEU A 86 -12.21 11.01 -10.73
N THR A 87 -11.40 10.17 -10.09
CA THR A 87 -10.85 10.43 -8.75
C THR A 87 -9.94 11.66 -8.78
N ALA A 88 -9.64 12.23 -7.61
CA ALA A 88 -8.71 13.36 -7.52
C ALA A 88 -7.29 13.02 -8.02
N ALA A 89 -6.92 11.75 -7.99
CA ALA A 89 -5.64 11.25 -8.53
C ALA A 89 -5.70 10.97 -10.05
N ALA A 90 -6.86 11.12 -10.69
CA ALA A 90 -7.11 10.84 -12.10
C ALA A 90 -6.73 9.41 -12.55
N ASP A 91 -6.60 8.47 -11.61
CA ASP A 91 -6.17 7.09 -11.85
C ASP A 91 -7.34 6.16 -12.22
N ARG A 92 -8.55 6.49 -11.76
CA ARG A 92 -9.75 5.68 -12.01
C ARG A 92 -11.02 6.53 -12.00
N LEU A 93 -12.07 6.03 -12.63
CA LEU A 93 -13.42 6.59 -12.48
C LEU A 93 -13.97 6.27 -11.09
N ARG A 94 -14.70 7.22 -10.50
CA ARG A 94 -15.44 7.04 -9.26
C ARG A 94 -16.62 6.10 -9.50
N THR A 95 -16.94 5.31 -8.48
CA THR A 95 -18.18 4.52 -8.45
C THR A 95 -19.40 5.43 -8.32
N LYS A 96 -20.61 4.94 -8.61
CA LYS A 96 -21.86 5.70 -8.47
C LYS A 96 -21.99 6.31 -7.05
N GLY A 97 -21.77 5.52 -6.00
CA GLY A 97 -21.71 6.02 -4.62
C GLY A 97 -20.57 7.01 -4.36
N GLY A 98 -19.40 6.78 -4.96
CA GLY A 98 -18.26 7.71 -4.87
C GLY A 98 -18.53 9.09 -5.50
N VAL A 99 -19.34 9.15 -6.56
CA VAL A 99 -19.82 10.40 -7.17
C VAL A 99 -20.88 11.05 -6.28
N PHE A 100 -21.86 10.27 -5.79
CA PHE A 100 -22.89 10.76 -4.86
C PHE A 100 -22.27 11.47 -3.64
N PHE A 101 -21.32 10.83 -2.95
CA PHE A 101 -20.68 11.44 -1.79
C PHE A 101 -19.80 12.65 -2.15
N TYR A 102 -19.23 12.69 -3.35
CA TYR A 102 -18.47 13.85 -3.82
C TYR A 102 -19.39 15.06 -4.03
N LEU A 103 -20.51 14.86 -4.73
CA LEU A 103 -21.50 15.91 -4.98
C LEU A 103 -22.17 16.38 -3.68
N ALA A 104 -22.58 15.45 -2.81
CA ALA A 104 -23.18 15.75 -1.52
C ALA A 104 -22.26 16.66 -0.68
N ARG A 105 -20.96 16.34 -0.59
CA ARG A 105 -19.98 17.14 0.16
C ARG A 105 -19.82 18.55 -0.38
N GLY A 106 -19.96 18.76 -1.69
CA GLY A 106 -19.84 20.07 -2.33
C GLY A 106 -21.06 20.97 -2.10
N ARG A 107 -22.23 20.40 -1.77
CA ARG A 107 -23.49 21.15 -1.61
C ARG A 107 -23.91 21.40 -0.16
N MET A 108 -23.42 20.60 0.79
CA MET A 108 -23.76 20.79 2.21
C MET A 108 -22.92 21.88 2.89
N SER A 109 -23.42 22.46 3.98
CA SER A 109 -22.65 23.39 4.81
C SER A 109 -21.45 22.70 5.47
N ASP A 110 -20.41 23.46 5.79
CA ASP A 110 -19.21 22.92 6.45
C ASP A 110 -19.51 22.26 7.80
N GLU A 111 -20.48 22.79 8.54
CA GLU A 111 -20.93 22.23 9.82
C GLU A 111 -21.50 20.82 9.64
N ILE A 112 -22.44 20.64 8.71
CA ILE A 112 -23.05 19.33 8.42
C ILE A 112 -22.00 18.39 7.81
N ARG A 113 -21.12 18.92 6.95
CA ARG A 113 -20.03 18.16 6.35
C ARG A 113 -19.10 17.56 7.39
N GLN A 114 -18.74 18.30 8.44
CA GLN A 114 -17.88 17.83 9.51
C GLN A 114 -18.55 16.76 10.38
N ILE A 115 -19.88 16.83 10.54
CA ILE A 115 -20.65 15.82 11.28
C ILE A 115 -20.71 14.50 10.50
N ILE A 116 -21.05 14.55 9.21
CA ILE A 116 -21.23 13.35 8.37
C ILE A 116 -19.88 12.77 7.92
N PHE A 117 -18.93 13.64 7.57
CA PHE A 117 -17.62 13.28 7.04
C PHE A 117 -16.49 13.86 7.90
N PRO A 118 -16.35 13.42 9.17
CA PRO A 118 -15.35 13.96 10.06
C PRO A 118 -13.93 13.72 9.49
N PRO A 119 -13.03 14.72 9.56
CA PRO A 119 -11.63 14.54 9.22
C PRO A 119 -11.04 13.34 9.96
N ARG A 120 -10.20 12.55 9.27
CA ARG A 120 -9.57 11.34 9.83
C ARG A 120 -8.88 11.60 11.18
N MET A 121 -8.29 12.79 11.36
CA MET A 121 -7.64 13.18 12.62
C MET A 121 -8.62 13.27 13.81
N ILE A 122 -9.82 13.82 13.61
CA ILE A 122 -10.82 13.96 14.68
C ILE A 122 -11.32 12.58 15.08
N ARG A 123 -11.56 11.70 14.10
CA ARG A 123 -11.97 10.31 14.35
C ARG A 123 -10.94 9.55 15.18
N ASN A 124 -9.66 9.65 14.83
CA ASN A 124 -8.59 9.01 15.59
C ASN A 124 -8.51 9.54 17.03
N ARG A 125 -8.73 10.85 17.24
CA ARG A 125 -8.72 11.45 18.57
C ARG A 125 -9.89 11.00 19.43
N GLN A 126 -11.11 10.96 18.88
CA GLN A 126 -12.30 10.49 19.59
C GLN A 126 -12.17 9.03 20.00
N GLN A 127 -11.61 8.21 19.12
CA GLN A 127 -11.36 6.80 19.40
C GLN A 127 -10.27 6.63 20.47
N ALA A 128 -9.20 7.45 20.44
CA ALA A 128 -8.19 7.45 21.49
C ALA A 128 -8.75 7.88 22.86
N SER A 129 -9.69 8.84 22.91
CA SER A 129 -10.29 9.29 24.16
C SER A 129 -11.24 8.27 24.80
N SER A 130 -11.94 7.45 24.00
CA SER A 130 -12.86 6.45 24.57
C SER A 130 -12.14 5.32 25.31
N PHE A 131 -10.89 5.03 24.95
CA PHE A 131 -10.06 4.06 25.68
C PHE A 131 -9.41 4.66 26.94
N ALA A 132 -9.33 5.99 27.06
CA ALA A 132 -8.61 6.64 28.15
C ALA A 132 -9.46 6.89 29.42
N ALA A 133 -10.78 6.70 29.36
CA ALA A 133 -11.70 7.27 30.35
C ALA A 133 -12.00 6.39 31.58
N GLY A 134 -11.35 5.24 31.76
CA GLY A 134 -11.64 4.39 32.94
C GLY A 134 -10.74 3.19 33.19
N GLU A 135 -9.71 2.96 32.38
CA GLU A 135 -8.76 1.88 32.63
C GLU A 135 -7.61 2.36 33.53
N PRO A 136 -7.16 1.53 34.49
CA PRO A 136 -6.03 1.89 35.35
C PRO A 136 -4.76 2.06 34.52
N GLU A 137 -3.92 3.01 34.92
CA GLU A 137 -2.62 3.22 34.29
C GLU A 137 -1.72 2.01 34.53
N PHE A 138 -1.05 1.53 33.48
CA PHE A 138 -0.11 0.43 33.59
C PHE A 138 1.24 0.93 34.11
N HIS A 139 1.61 0.51 35.32
CA HIS A 139 2.94 0.75 35.89
C HIS A 139 3.81 -0.50 35.77
N TRP A 140 5.03 -0.34 35.21
CA TRP A 140 5.94 -1.48 34.94
C TRP A 140 6.35 -2.26 36.20
N ALA A 141 6.41 -1.59 37.35
CA ALA A 141 6.70 -2.21 38.64
C ALA A 141 5.64 -3.25 39.04
N ASP A 142 4.37 -3.04 38.65
CA ASP A 142 3.24 -3.88 39.00
C ASP A 142 3.03 -5.05 38.03
N ARG A 143 3.84 -5.15 36.97
CA ARG A 143 3.64 -6.16 35.91
C ARG A 143 3.56 -7.59 36.43
N LEU A 144 4.31 -7.95 37.47
CA LEU A 144 4.28 -9.30 38.02
C LEU A 144 2.95 -9.62 38.71
N ASN A 145 2.34 -8.64 39.36
CA ASN A 145 1.03 -8.79 40.00
C ASN A 145 -0.07 -8.96 38.95
N ILE A 146 0.07 -8.27 37.81
CA ILE A 146 -0.85 -8.38 36.68
C ILE A 146 -0.65 -9.71 35.94
N LEU A 147 0.59 -10.11 35.68
CA LEU A 147 0.90 -11.29 34.86
C LEU A 147 0.67 -12.62 35.57
N ARG A 148 0.89 -12.71 36.89
CA ARG A 148 0.71 -13.96 37.65
C ARG A 148 -0.67 -14.62 37.44
N PRO A 149 -1.82 -13.93 37.67
CA PRO A 149 -3.12 -14.54 37.43
C PRO A 149 -3.37 -14.86 35.95
N LEU A 150 -2.78 -14.11 35.02
CA LEU A 150 -2.90 -14.37 33.59
C LEU A 150 -2.12 -15.61 33.14
N LEU A 151 -1.09 -16.02 33.91
CA LEU A 151 -0.36 -17.26 33.66
C LEU A 151 -1.16 -18.51 34.05
N ASP A 152 -2.23 -18.37 34.84
CA ASP A 152 -3.13 -19.47 35.18
C ASP A 152 -4.21 -19.70 34.10
N GLU A 153 -4.59 -18.65 33.36
CA GLU A 153 -5.61 -18.66 32.30
C GLU A 153 -4.99 -18.38 30.91
N GLN A 154 -4.00 -19.20 30.51
CA GLN A 154 -3.29 -19.00 29.24
C GLN A 154 -4.16 -19.32 28.03
N GLY A 155 -4.14 -18.42 27.03
CA GLY A 155 -4.65 -18.71 25.71
C GLY A 155 -3.70 -19.59 24.89
N GLU A 156 -4.20 -20.19 23.81
CA GLU A 156 -3.40 -21.02 22.92
C GLU A 156 -2.92 -20.23 21.69
N ALA A 157 -1.61 -20.25 21.42
CA ALA A 157 -1.04 -19.68 20.20
C ALA A 157 -0.87 -20.78 19.14
N SER A 158 -1.63 -20.72 18.05
CA SER A 158 -1.61 -21.73 16.99
C SER A 158 -0.39 -21.66 16.06
N THR A 159 0.24 -20.49 15.95
CA THR A 159 1.42 -20.30 15.09
C THR A 159 2.32 -19.22 15.65
N VAL A 160 3.60 -19.55 15.85
CA VAL A 160 4.65 -18.61 16.21
C VAL A 160 5.70 -18.61 15.11
N LYS A 161 5.97 -17.42 14.54
CA LYS A 161 7.03 -17.22 13.56
C LYS A 161 7.96 -16.11 14.05
N ILE A 162 9.25 -16.40 14.07
CA ILE A 162 10.31 -15.41 14.34
C ILE A 162 11.12 -15.19 13.06
N THR A 163 11.56 -13.95 12.84
CA THR A 163 12.51 -13.59 11.79
C THR A 163 13.71 -12.88 12.41
N LEU A 164 14.90 -13.47 12.26
CA LEU A 164 16.17 -12.87 12.65
C LEU A 164 16.86 -12.32 11.42
N ILE A 165 17.38 -11.10 11.50
CA ILE A 165 18.16 -10.45 10.44
C ILE A 165 19.46 -9.95 11.04
N GLY A 166 20.59 -10.42 10.54
CA GLY A 166 21.90 -10.00 11.02
C GLY A 166 23.03 -10.90 10.55
N ARG A 167 24.21 -10.71 11.14
CA ARG A 167 25.37 -11.58 10.86
C ARG A 167 25.47 -12.69 11.91
N PRO A 168 25.67 -13.95 11.48
CA PRO A 168 25.92 -15.04 12.42
C PRO A 168 27.23 -14.81 13.16
N GLY A 169 27.29 -15.25 14.42
CA GLY A 169 28.52 -15.28 15.21
C GLY A 169 29.42 -16.46 14.82
N LYS A 170 30.03 -17.11 15.81
CA LYS A 170 30.77 -18.37 15.57
C LYS A 170 29.82 -19.43 15.01
N ILE A 171 30.29 -20.18 14.03
CA ILE A 171 29.53 -21.24 13.36
C ILE A 171 30.13 -22.58 13.75
N GLU A 172 29.28 -23.51 14.19
CA GLU A 172 29.61 -24.90 14.47
C GLU A 172 28.85 -25.79 13.47
N ILE A 173 29.59 -26.46 12.59
CA ILE A 173 29.02 -27.34 11.58
C ILE A 173 29.08 -28.79 12.08
N ARG A 174 27.91 -29.42 12.13
CA ARG A 174 27.75 -30.87 12.34
C ARG A 174 27.17 -31.49 11.06
N LYS A 175 27.07 -32.82 11.04
CA LYS A 175 26.70 -33.60 9.84
C LYS A 175 25.54 -32.98 9.03
N ASP A 176 24.40 -32.81 9.67
CA ASP A 176 23.16 -32.32 9.02
C ASP A 176 22.64 -31.00 9.63
N LEU A 177 23.40 -30.42 10.56
CA LEU A 177 22.98 -29.30 11.39
C LEU A 177 24.11 -28.27 11.50
N VAL A 178 23.74 -27.00 11.39
CA VAL A 178 24.61 -25.86 11.64
C VAL A 178 24.06 -25.08 12.82
N ILE A 179 24.92 -24.78 13.78
CA ILE A 179 24.58 -24.06 15.00
C ILE A 179 25.36 -22.75 15.01
N THR A 180 24.67 -21.66 15.28
CA THR A 180 25.30 -20.35 15.48
C THR A 180 24.53 -19.53 16.50
N THR A 181 25.12 -18.44 16.97
CA THR A 181 24.50 -17.51 17.91
C THR A 181 24.38 -16.12 17.30
N MET A 182 23.30 -15.41 17.63
CA MET A 182 23.09 -14.01 17.28
C MET A 182 22.71 -13.22 18.53
N SER A 183 23.22 -12.00 18.67
CA SER A 183 22.84 -11.10 19.76
C SER A 183 22.08 -9.90 19.20
N HIS A 184 20.98 -9.54 19.85
CA HIS A 184 20.19 -8.37 19.50
C HIS A 184 20.01 -7.46 20.71
N SER A 185 20.48 -6.22 20.56
CA SER A 185 20.07 -5.12 21.41
C SER A 185 19.12 -4.25 20.59
N ALA A 186 17.91 -4.04 21.10
CA ALA A 186 16.84 -3.39 20.34
C ALA A 186 17.09 -1.89 20.06
N GLY A 187 18.14 -1.30 20.66
CA GLY A 187 18.36 0.15 20.63
C GLY A 187 17.20 0.88 21.31
N ALA A 188 16.79 2.02 20.75
CA ALA A 188 15.63 2.80 21.19
C ALA A 188 14.48 2.69 20.17
N PRO A 189 13.80 1.53 20.06
CA PRO A 189 12.70 1.37 19.10
C PRO A 189 11.48 2.19 19.53
N THR A 190 10.73 2.71 18.57
CA THR A 190 9.50 3.44 18.83
C THR A 190 8.33 2.46 18.95
N PHE A 191 7.81 2.29 20.15
CA PHE A 191 6.61 1.49 20.38
C PHE A 191 5.34 2.35 20.36
N PRO A 192 4.18 1.76 20.02
CA PRO A 192 2.89 2.40 20.28
C PRO A 192 2.76 2.79 21.75
N ARG A 193 2.04 3.88 22.03
CA ARG A 193 1.76 4.33 23.39
C ARG A 193 1.09 3.19 24.19
N GLY A 194 1.56 2.97 25.41
CA GLY A 194 1.05 1.94 26.32
C GLY A 194 1.81 0.61 26.27
N VAL A 195 2.65 0.39 25.25
CA VAL A 195 3.55 -0.77 25.22
C VAL A 195 4.81 -0.45 26.03
N PRO A 196 5.23 -1.33 26.96
CA PRO A 196 6.43 -1.11 27.77
C PRO A 196 7.70 -1.11 26.90
N ALA A 197 8.73 -0.39 27.35
CA ALA A 197 10.03 -0.41 26.71
C ALA A 197 10.67 -1.81 26.82
N LEU A 198 11.46 -2.19 25.81
CA LEU A 198 12.25 -3.42 25.86
C LEU A 198 13.35 -3.31 26.92
N PRO A 199 13.75 -4.44 27.53
CA PRO A 199 14.92 -4.46 28.40
C PRO A 199 16.19 -4.11 27.63
N GLU A 200 17.11 -3.38 28.27
CA GLU A 200 18.40 -2.98 27.65
C GLU A 200 19.37 -4.15 27.49
N THR A 201 19.18 -5.21 28.28
CA THR A 201 20.00 -6.43 28.24
C THR A 201 19.88 -7.09 26.85
N PRO A 202 21.00 -7.27 26.12
CA PRO A 202 20.97 -7.94 24.83
C PRO A 202 20.39 -9.35 24.93
N THR A 203 19.48 -9.69 24.02
CA THR A 203 18.93 -11.05 23.93
C THR A 203 19.82 -11.88 23.02
N VAL A 204 20.28 -13.03 23.52
CA VAL A 204 21.04 -14.01 22.74
C VAL A 204 20.10 -15.05 22.16
N TYR A 205 20.27 -15.32 20.87
CA TYR A 205 19.54 -16.33 20.12
C TYR A 205 20.49 -17.44 19.69
N THR A 206 20.11 -18.69 19.95
CA THR A 206 20.79 -19.87 19.40
C THR A 206 20.02 -20.32 18.16
N VAL A 207 20.68 -20.42 17.02
CA VAL A 207 20.03 -20.70 15.74
C VAL A 207 20.46 -22.06 15.22
N TYR A 208 19.48 -22.92 14.95
CA TYR A 208 19.63 -24.24 14.37
C TYR A 208 19.21 -24.21 12.90
N ILE A 209 20.16 -24.42 11.99
CA ILE A 209 19.97 -24.33 10.54
C ILE A 209 20.29 -25.68 9.90
N ALA A 210 19.43 -26.17 9.01
CA ALA A 210 19.73 -27.38 8.24
C ALA A 210 20.96 -27.14 7.35
N ALA A 211 21.93 -28.06 7.33
CA ALA A 211 23.19 -27.91 6.59
C ALA A 211 22.99 -27.59 5.09
N LYS A 212 21.92 -28.12 4.47
CA LYS A 212 21.56 -27.83 3.08
C LYS A 212 21.19 -26.36 2.84
N GLN A 213 20.50 -25.73 3.79
CA GLN A 213 20.15 -24.31 3.70
C GLN A 213 21.39 -23.45 3.94
N TRP A 214 22.23 -23.84 4.91
CA TRP A 214 23.45 -23.12 5.25
C TRP A 214 24.42 -22.97 4.07
N LYS A 215 24.66 -24.02 3.28
CA LYS A 215 25.60 -23.97 2.13
C LYS A 215 25.35 -22.79 1.18
N ARG A 216 24.09 -22.43 0.95
CA ARG A 216 23.74 -21.29 0.08
C ARG A 216 23.99 -19.95 0.75
N VAL A 217 23.68 -19.87 2.04
CA VAL A 217 23.90 -18.67 2.87
C VAL A 217 25.39 -18.40 3.03
N GLU A 218 26.18 -19.45 3.27
CA GLU A 218 27.62 -19.37 3.43
C GLU A 218 28.31 -18.78 2.21
N SER A 219 28.03 -19.30 1.01
CA SER A 219 28.60 -18.76 -0.24
C SER A 219 28.25 -17.28 -0.42
N ALA A 220 26.99 -16.90 -0.22
CA ALA A 220 26.56 -15.50 -0.35
C ALA A 220 27.23 -14.57 0.68
N LEU A 221 27.40 -15.01 1.93
CA LEU A 221 28.06 -14.22 2.97
C LEU A 221 29.59 -14.11 2.78
N GLN A 222 30.21 -15.11 2.12
CA GLN A 222 31.63 -15.08 1.75
C GLN A 222 31.88 -14.17 0.56
N GLU A 223 30.99 -14.19 -0.44
CA GLU A 223 31.03 -13.31 -1.62
C GLU A 223 30.86 -11.84 -1.22
N ASP A 224 29.90 -11.54 -0.33
CA ASP A 224 29.57 -10.18 0.08
C ASP A 224 29.70 -9.96 1.60
N PRO A 225 30.83 -9.37 2.08
CA PRO A 225 31.02 -9.02 3.49
C PRO A 225 30.04 -7.96 4.03
N GLY A 226 29.22 -7.34 3.17
CA GLY A 226 28.14 -6.43 3.54
C GLY A 226 26.76 -7.09 3.62
N ASP A 227 26.59 -8.33 3.14
CA ASP A 227 25.29 -9.01 3.15
C ASP A 227 24.92 -9.45 4.59
N VAL A 228 23.64 -9.71 4.83
CA VAL A 228 23.14 -10.15 6.13
C VAL A 228 22.27 -11.39 5.95
N MET A 229 22.40 -12.32 6.89
CA MET A 229 21.56 -13.51 6.94
C MET A 229 20.16 -13.14 7.42
N ILE A 230 19.16 -13.75 6.80
CA ILE A 230 17.75 -13.72 7.20
C ILE A 230 17.35 -15.14 7.55
N VAL A 231 16.97 -15.37 8.80
CA VAL A 231 16.48 -16.66 9.29
C VAL A 231 15.02 -16.51 9.68
N GLU A 232 14.17 -17.37 9.14
CA GLU A 232 12.78 -17.51 9.55
C GLU A 232 12.57 -18.90 10.16
N GLY A 233 11.81 -18.97 11.25
CA GLY A 233 11.62 -20.23 11.95
C GLY A 233 10.62 -20.16 13.08
N MET A 234 10.57 -21.26 13.84
CA MET A 234 9.89 -21.33 15.12
C MET A 234 10.91 -21.06 16.23
N CYS A 235 10.46 -20.53 17.36
CA CYS A 235 11.31 -20.36 18.53
C CYS A 235 10.77 -21.08 19.76
N ALA A 236 11.69 -21.45 20.64
CA ALA A 236 11.40 -21.97 21.97
C ALA A 236 12.36 -21.32 22.97
N TYR A 237 11.94 -21.24 24.23
CA TYR A 237 12.85 -20.89 25.32
C TYR A 237 13.68 -22.12 25.67
N ASP A 238 14.99 -21.96 25.74
CA ASP A 238 15.92 -23.00 26.18
C ASP A 238 16.27 -22.75 27.65
N ALA A 239 15.92 -23.71 28.51
CA ALA A 239 16.15 -23.60 29.95
C ALA A 239 17.60 -23.96 30.35
N GLU A 240 18.29 -24.78 29.56
CA GLU A 240 19.69 -25.16 29.82
C GLU A 240 20.64 -24.04 29.34
N LEU A 241 20.27 -23.38 28.25
CA LEU A 241 20.96 -22.20 27.71
C LEU A 241 20.01 -21.00 27.79
N PRO A 242 19.96 -20.27 28.92
CA PRO A 242 18.93 -19.26 29.20
C PRO A 242 18.84 -18.23 28.07
N GLY A 243 17.88 -18.44 27.17
CA GLY A 243 17.84 -17.77 25.88
C GLY A 243 16.78 -18.33 24.94
N ILE A 244 16.75 -17.79 23.71
CA ILE A 244 15.76 -18.19 22.70
C ILE A 244 16.45 -19.07 21.66
N ALA A 245 16.02 -20.32 21.57
CA ALA A 245 16.37 -21.22 20.48
C ALA A 245 15.49 -20.95 19.27
N VAL A 246 16.08 -20.82 18.09
CA VAL A 246 15.39 -20.61 16.81
C VAL A 246 15.67 -21.79 15.88
N TYR A 247 14.63 -22.52 15.53
CA TYR A 247 14.66 -23.65 14.60
C TYR A 247 14.29 -23.14 13.21
N ALA A 248 15.29 -22.97 12.35
CA ALA A 248 15.11 -22.39 11.04
C ALA A 248 14.25 -23.30 10.16
N THR A 249 13.13 -22.77 9.67
CA THR A 249 12.39 -23.38 8.56
C THR A 249 12.91 -22.86 7.22
N ARG A 250 13.48 -21.65 7.21
CA ARG A 250 14.11 -21.02 6.06
C ARG A 250 15.30 -20.17 6.49
N ALA A 251 16.42 -20.31 5.77
CA ALA A 251 17.56 -19.40 5.87
C ALA A 251 17.93 -18.89 4.47
N THR A 252 18.17 -17.58 4.34
CA THR A 252 18.56 -16.89 3.11
C THR A 252 19.43 -15.68 3.46
N THR A 253 19.91 -14.94 2.47
CA THR A 253 20.53 -13.62 2.69
C THR A 253 19.66 -12.49 2.12
N LYS A 254 19.96 -11.24 2.48
CA LYS A 254 19.21 -10.07 2.02
C LYS A 254 19.35 -9.85 0.52
N PHE A 255 20.54 -10.03 -0.05
CA PHE A 255 20.76 -9.88 -1.49
C PHE A 255 20.09 -10.99 -2.29
N THR A 256 20.18 -12.24 -1.82
CA THR A 256 19.48 -13.38 -2.46
C THR A 256 17.96 -13.18 -2.45
N GLU A 257 17.39 -12.64 -1.36
CA GLU A 257 15.95 -12.37 -1.27
C GLU A 257 15.51 -11.18 -2.14
N ALA A 258 16.36 -10.15 -2.29
CA ALA A 258 16.11 -9.04 -3.20
C ALA A 258 16.09 -9.50 -4.66
N ALA A 259 17.10 -10.26 -5.10
CA ALA A 259 17.16 -10.82 -6.45
C ALA A 259 15.94 -11.69 -6.78
N ARG A 260 15.43 -12.46 -5.80
CA ARG A 260 14.21 -13.25 -5.96
C ARG A 260 12.97 -12.38 -6.16
N ARG A 261 12.82 -11.29 -5.40
CA ARG A 261 11.67 -10.36 -5.54
C ARG A 261 11.68 -9.62 -6.88
N ASP A 262 12.86 -9.30 -7.39
CA ASP A 262 13.00 -8.66 -8.69
C ASP A 262 12.62 -9.61 -9.83
N GLY A 263 12.98 -10.91 -9.69
CA GLY A 263 12.51 -11.97 -10.60
C GLY A 263 11.00 -12.15 -10.56
N ASP A 264 10.39 -12.23 -9.36
CA ASP A 264 8.96 -12.46 -9.20
C ASP A 264 8.10 -11.27 -9.68
N ASN A 265 8.58 -10.03 -9.50
CA ASN A 265 7.89 -8.84 -10.02
C ASN A 265 8.06 -8.64 -11.53
N GLY A 266 9.11 -9.21 -12.14
CA GLY A 266 9.40 -9.10 -13.57
C GLY A 266 8.60 -10.06 -14.46
N THR A 267 8.13 -11.18 -13.90
CA THR A 267 7.38 -12.21 -14.62
C THR A 267 6.08 -12.56 -13.91
N ALA A 268 5.18 -11.60 -13.78
CA ALA A 268 3.75 -11.88 -13.86
C ALA A 268 3.36 -12.13 -15.34
N SER A 269 4.09 -13.01 -16.02
CA SER A 269 3.67 -13.61 -17.28
C SER A 269 2.60 -14.64 -16.94
N THR A 270 1.37 -14.33 -17.35
CA THR A 270 0.28 -15.27 -17.49
C THR A 270 0.70 -16.39 -18.44
N ASP A 271 1.36 -17.43 -17.96
CA ASP A 271 1.48 -18.75 -18.60
C ASP A 271 2.39 -19.63 -17.74
N ASP A 272 1.88 -20.11 -16.60
CA ASP A 272 2.24 -21.45 -16.13
C ASP A 272 1.24 -21.94 -15.09
N LYS A 273 0.22 -22.63 -15.60
CA LYS A 273 -0.69 -23.43 -14.81
C LYS A 273 -0.10 -24.85 -14.80
N PRO A 274 0.32 -25.40 -13.64
CA PRO A 274 0.81 -26.78 -13.60
C PRO A 274 -0.33 -27.73 -14.03
N ALA A 275 0.03 -28.65 -14.92
CA ALA A 275 -0.87 -29.59 -15.57
C ALA A 275 -1.79 -30.32 -14.56
N PRO A 276 -3.12 -30.27 -14.73
CA PRO A 276 -4.02 -31.09 -13.95
C PRO A 276 -3.94 -32.53 -14.45
N LYS A 277 -3.69 -33.47 -13.54
CA LYS A 277 -3.87 -34.90 -13.80
C LYS A 277 -5.32 -35.14 -14.24
N ALA A 278 -5.46 -35.87 -15.34
CA ALA A 278 -6.70 -36.15 -16.04
C ALA A 278 -7.79 -36.70 -15.12
N ASN A 279 -8.96 -36.05 -15.11
CA ASN A 279 -10.21 -36.76 -14.93
C ASN A 279 -11.26 -36.19 -15.88
N THR A 280 -11.74 -37.06 -16.75
CA THR A 280 -12.61 -36.81 -17.89
C THR A 280 -14.04 -36.63 -17.41
N LYS A 281 -14.68 -35.49 -17.70
CA LYS A 281 -16.10 -35.44 -18.06
C LYS A 281 -16.46 -34.11 -18.71
N ALA A 282 -17.07 -34.24 -19.89
CA ALA A 282 -17.44 -33.20 -20.81
C ALA A 282 -18.55 -32.28 -20.29
N VAL A 283 -18.38 -30.96 -20.40
CA VAL A 283 -19.47 -29.99 -20.50
C VAL A 283 -19.10 -28.89 -21.50
N LYS A 284 -20.09 -28.55 -22.32
CA LYS A 284 -20.06 -27.73 -23.54
C LYS A 284 -19.83 -26.23 -23.30
N SER A 285 -19.01 -25.66 -24.18
CA SER A 285 -19.06 -24.34 -24.84
C SER A 285 -19.63 -23.12 -24.10
N GLY A 286 -18.75 -22.15 -23.81
CA GLY A 286 -19.08 -20.73 -23.64
C GLY A 286 -18.02 -19.86 -24.32
N LYS A 287 -18.42 -19.13 -25.36
CA LYS A 287 -17.58 -18.30 -26.25
C LYS A 287 -17.26 -16.97 -25.56
N VAL A 288 -15.98 -16.69 -25.25
CA VAL A 288 -15.51 -15.43 -24.66
C VAL A 288 -14.76 -14.61 -25.71
N ASN A 289 -15.15 -13.35 -25.84
CA ASN A 289 -14.60 -12.36 -26.77
C ASN A 289 -13.22 -11.85 -26.29
N THR A 290 -12.23 -11.95 -27.18
CA THR A 290 -10.88 -11.40 -26.99
C THR A 290 -10.86 -9.92 -27.41
N PRO A 291 -10.25 -9.00 -26.62
CA PRO A 291 -10.10 -7.60 -27.04
C PRO A 291 -9.06 -7.45 -28.16
N PRO A 292 -9.17 -6.40 -29.01
CA PRO A 292 -8.31 -6.22 -30.17
C PRO A 292 -6.88 -5.84 -29.76
N LYS A 293 -5.93 -6.55 -30.37
CA LYS A 293 -4.47 -6.38 -30.28
C LYS A 293 -4.10 -5.00 -30.84
N ALA A 294 -3.63 -4.09 -29.99
CA ALA A 294 -3.16 -2.78 -30.41
C ALA A 294 -1.95 -2.91 -31.35
N ALA A 295 -2.03 -2.23 -32.50
CA ALA A 295 -1.00 -2.25 -33.54
C ALA A 295 0.33 -1.68 -33.04
N LYS A 296 1.43 -2.43 -33.25
CA LYS A 296 2.81 -1.95 -33.08
C LYS A 296 3.02 -0.74 -34.00
N LYS A 297 3.12 0.47 -33.42
CA LYS A 297 3.54 1.67 -34.15
C LYS A 297 5.05 1.62 -34.40
N ASN A 298 5.44 1.96 -35.62
CA ASN A 298 6.81 2.08 -36.11
C ASN A 298 7.67 2.92 -35.15
N SER A 299 8.65 2.29 -34.51
CA SER A 299 9.68 2.99 -33.74
C SER A 299 10.69 3.62 -34.70
N PRO A 300 11.18 4.85 -34.45
CA PRO A 300 12.26 5.44 -35.22
C PRO A 300 13.52 4.55 -35.22
N PRO A 301 14.38 4.62 -36.26
CA PRO A 301 15.60 3.84 -36.32
C PRO A 301 16.50 4.17 -35.13
N ALA A 302 16.83 3.15 -34.33
CA ALA A 302 17.66 3.29 -33.14
C ALA A 302 19.06 3.77 -33.53
N VAL A 303 19.46 4.94 -33.03
CA VAL A 303 20.85 5.40 -33.07
C VAL A 303 21.68 4.42 -32.24
N LYS A 304 22.64 3.73 -32.86
CA LYS A 304 23.53 2.82 -32.14
C LYS A 304 24.37 3.65 -31.16
N PRO A 305 24.29 3.41 -29.85
CA PRO A 305 25.08 4.15 -28.88
C PRO A 305 26.57 3.87 -29.08
N SER A 306 27.40 4.92 -29.08
CA SER A 306 28.86 4.81 -29.12
C SER A 306 29.37 4.34 -27.76
N ILE A 307 29.74 3.07 -27.66
CA ILE A 307 30.33 2.47 -26.46
C ILE A 307 31.86 2.50 -26.65
N PRO A 308 32.65 3.05 -25.71
CA PRO A 308 34.11 3.01 -25.76
C PRO A 308 34.60 1.57 -25.78
N GLU A 309 35.50 1.23 -26.71
CA GLU A 309 36.03 -0.14 -26.88
C GLU A 309 36.91 -0.59 -25.70
N SER A 310 37.41 0.37 -24.91
CA SER A 310 38.20 0.20 -23.69
C SER A 310 37.38 -0.11 -22.44
N ALA A 311 36.05 -0.02 -22.48
CA ALA A 311 35.21 -0.18 -21.29
C ALA A 311 35.05 -1.66 -20.89
N PRO A 312 35.20 -2.01 -19.60
CA PRO A 312 34.88 -3.36 -19.10
C PRO A 312 33.43 -3.77 -19.41
N GLU A 313 33.17 -5.06 -19.64
CA GLU A 313 31.86 -5.58 -20.09
C GLU A 313 30.69 -5.19 -19.17
N ASN A 314 30.93 -5.10 -17.86
CA ASN A 314 29.92 -4.65 -16.89
C ASN A 314 29.52 -3.17 -17.10
N ILE A 315 30.48 -2.31 -17.44
CA ILE A 315 30.25 -0.90 -17.75
C ILE A 315 29.59 -0.76 -19.12
N ALA A 316 30.02 -1.55 -20.12
CA ALA A 316 29.38 -1.58 -21.43
C ALA A 316 27.90 -2.00 -21.34
N ARG A 317 27.56 -2.95 -20.46
CA ARG A 317 26.17 -3.32 -20.16
C ARG A 317 25.41 -2.16 -19.49
N LYS A 318 25.99 -1.53 -18.47
CA LYS A 318 25.36 -0.39 -17.77
C LYS A 318 25.11 0.79 -18.71
N LEU A 319 26.06 1.13 -19.59
CA LEU A 319 25.89 2.17 -20.61
C LEU A 319 24.75 1.83 -21.57
N ARG A 320 24.62 0.58 -22.02
CA ARG A 320 23.48 0.14 -22.86
C ARG A 320 22.14 0.35 -22.15
N GLU A 321 22.05 -0.01 -20.87
CA GLU A 321 20.85 0.17 -20.06
C GLU A 321 20.49 1.65 -19.88
N LEU A 322 21.46 2.50 -19.56
CA LEU A 322 21.26 3.94 -19.40
C LEU A 322 20.82 4.60 -20.72
N HIS A 323 21.42 4.22 -21.86
CA HIS A 323 20.98 4.71 -23.17
C HIS A 323 19.53 4.28 -23.50
N ALA A 324 19.16 3.03 -23.20
CA ALA A 324 17.79 2.57 -23.38
C ALA A 324 16.80 3.33 -22.48
N ALA A 325 17.18 3.62 -21.23
CA ALA A 325 16.38 4.42 -20.32
C ALA A 325 16.20 5.87 -20.81
N ALA A 326 17.27 6.51 -21.29
CA ALA A 326 17.23 7.85 -21.85
C ALA A 326 16.26 7.94 -23.05
N GLU A 327 16.30 6.96 -23.95
CA GLU A 327 15.41 6.91 -25.10
C GLU A 327 13.93 6.77 -24.69
N LEU A 328 13.65 5.95 -23.68
CA LEU A 328 12.30 5.81 -23.12
C LEU A 328 11.80 7.13 -22.51
N TYR A 329 12.67 7.89 -21.83
CA TYR A 329 12.30 9.20 -21.30
C TYR A 329 12.05 10.22 -22.41
N ARG A 330 12.85 10.23 -23.48
CA ARG A 330 12.62 11.09 -24.66
C ARG A 330 11.27 10.80 -25.32
N GLN A 331 10.91 9.52 -25.49
CA GLN A 331 9.60 9.12 -26.01
C GLN A 331 8.45 9.56 -25.10
N LYS A 332 8.61 9.46 -23.78
CA LYS A 332 7.63 9.96 -22.80
C LYS A 332 7.48 11.48 -22.87
N ILE A 333 8.58 12.21 -22.95
CA ILE A 333 8.59 13.67 -23.09
C ILE A 333 7.84 14.06 -24.36
N ALA A 334 8.17 13.46 -25.52
CA ALA A 334 7.46 13.73 -26.78
C ALA A 334 5.95 13.43 -26.67
N THR A 335 5.57 12.36 -25.96
CA THR A 335 4.16 12.01 -25.73
C THR A 335 3.45 13.01 -24.81
N ILE A 336 4.15 13.57 -23.81
CA ILE A 336 3.61 14.58 -22.91
C ILE A 336 3.51 15.93 -23.62
N GLU A 337 4.53 16.33 -24.37
CA GLU A 337 4.58 17.60 -25.12
C GLU A 337 3.53 17.66 -26.24
N ALA A 338 3.21 16.52 -26.86
CA ALA A 338 2.13 16.43 -27.85
C ALA A 338 0.72 16.71 -27.26
N LYS A 339 0.57 16.72 -25.93
CA LYS A 339 -0.69 17.08 -25.26
C LYS A 339 -0.83 18.61 -25.15
N PRO A 340 -2.07 19.15 -25.12
CA PRO A 340 -2.31 20.56 -24.84
C PRO A 340 -1.66 21.00 -23.53
N SER A 341 -1.23 22.26 -23.43
CA SER A 341 -0.48 22.79 -22.27
C SER A 341 -1.12 22.52 -20.89
N GLY A 342 -2.45 22.48 -20.82
CA GLY A 342 -3.19 22.13 -19.60
C GLY A 342 -3.15 20.64 -19.18
N GLN A 343 -2.54 19.77 -19.99
CA GLN A 343 -2.47 18.32 -19.77
C GLN A 343 -1.03 17.76 -19.78
N GLN A 344 -0.02 18.63 -19.79
CA GLN A 344 1.40 18.27 -19.78
C GLN A 344 1.92 17.93 -18.36
N PHE A 345 1.10 17.24 -17.56
CA PHE A 345 1.46 16.88 -16.20
C PHE A 345 2.68 15.95 -16.17
N GLY A 346 3.68 16.29 -15.35
CA GLY A 346 4.89 15.48 -15.17
C GLY A 346 5.99 15.72 -16.20
N LEU A 347 5.85 16.70 -17.10
CA LEU A 347 6.89 17.06 -18.07
C LEU A 347 8.21 17.42 -17.38
N GLU A 348 8.19 18.36 -16.43
CA GLU A 348 9.37 18.84 -15.71
C GLU A 348 10.09 17.70 -14.95
N MET A 349 9.33 16.83 -14.29
CA MET A 349 9.89 15.67 -13.58
C MET A 349 10.56 14.70 -14.56
N THR A 350 9.92 14.42 -15.70
CA THR A 350 10.45 13.51 -16.72
C THR A 350 11.70 14.07 -17.37
N GLN A 351 11.74 15.38 -17.65
CA GLN A 351 12.93 16.10 -18.12
C GLN A 351 14.08 16.04 -17.10
N LYS A 352 13.79 16.21 -15.81
CA LYS A 352 14.80 16.08 -14.76
C LYS A 352 15.39 14.68 -14.67
N LEU A 353 14.55 13.64 -14.80
CA LEU A 353 15.02 12.25 -14.83
C LEU A 353 15.90 11.96 -16.05
N LEU A 354 15.51 12.46 -17.23
CA LEU A 354 16.33 12.35 -18.44
C LEU A 354 17.70 13.00 -18.23
N LYS A 355 17.73 14.23 -17.69
CA LYS A 355 18.97 14.96 -17.43
C LYS A 355 19.91 14.17 -16.50
N ASN A 356 19.38 13.61 -15.41
CA ASN A 356 20.19 12.80 -14.48
C ASN A 356 20.81 11.57 -15.17
N VAL A 357 20.04 10.89 -16.04
CA VAL A 357 20.54 9.73 -16.80
C VAL A 357 21.62 10.15 -17.81
N GLU A 358 21.43 11.28 -18.49
CA GLU A 358 22.42 11.82 -19.44
C GLU A 358 23.71 12.27 -18.73
N GLU A 359 23.62 12.82 -17.53
CA GLU A 359 24.78 13.13 -16.68
C GLU A 359 25.55 11.86 -16.26
N GLU A 360 24.83 10.78 -15.91
CA GLU A 360 25.46 9.50 -15.57
C GLU A 360 26.14 8.85 -16.78
N ILE A 361 25.50 8.89 -17.96
CA ILE A 361 26.10 8.45 -19.23
C ILE A 361 27.38 9.24 -19.51
N SER A 362 27.32 10.57 -19.43
CA SER A 362 28.46 11.44 -19.70
C SER A 362 29.62 11.18 -18.73
N THR A 363 29.31 10.98 -17.44
CA THR A 363 30.32 10.68 -16.41
C THR A 363 31.02 9.34 -16.69
N LEU A 364 30.24 8.30 -17.02
CA LEU A 364 30.81 6.99 -17.36
C LEU A 364 31.59 7.03 -18.67
N GLN A 365 31.10 7.72 -19.69
CA GLN A 365 31.85 7.87 -20.94
C GLN A 365 33.16 8.63 -20.72
N ALA A 366 33.18 9.71 -19.94
CA ALA A 366 34.39 10.45 -19.63
C ALA A 366 35.42 9.65 -18.82
N GLN A 367 34.97 8.72 -17.98
CA GLN A 367 35.85 7.85 -17.19
C GLN A 367 36.56 6.78 -18.03
N TYR A 368 36.00 6.40 -19.18
CA TYR A 368 36.49 5.31 -20.02
C TYR A 368 36.81 5.72 -21.47
N ALA A 369 36.73 7.01 -21.80
CA ALA A 369 37.25 7.60 -23.04
C ALA A 369 38.76 7.78 -22.92
#